data_AF-A0A067Q991-F1
#
_entry.id   AF-A0A067Q991-F1
#
_cell.length_a   1.000
_cell.length_b   1.000
_cell.length_c   1.000
_cell.angle_alpha   90.00
_cell.angle_beta   90.00
_cell.angle_gamma   90.00
#
_symmetry.space_group_name_H-M   'P 1'
#
loop_
_entity.id
_entity.type
_entity.pdbx_description
1 polymer ?
#
loop_
_entity_poly.entity_id
_entity_poly.type
_entity_poly.pdbx_seq_one_letter_code
_entity_poly.pdbx_strand_id
1 'polypeptide(L)'
;MEVTEQYFRKNPQKTIASARNESLPACAVVANLWQVIPDAISLGVLDVFFHHLSESKAPLPTTTEVDDAVFALPVLSLLGLGHIASLPSEQVSALGDRIMEAWPGIFEWCFSLYPPSVSPPSVVRDEKRDSATRAISFCWFSIAQNPRVRESMRSTPGAIELATRLWVREDTMKLPSEVMFPVPSALLDVLLIPQQSKMLSQIVQASEASPSHIAKLAVARLTAASTATPVDLYGIKYHTNLIFGLTCNPDHPLQGALFKAKVIIATTKSLVAATKDVDNKDPLIAFSMVRLCTYLKTFLEVTDGFRFVSQSLNAGLLVGLAYCGTRLSDVTTEERDVITSLISSVVSRYLVYHSVIRAAKTSMHTVKTDHLILYAKVFDSVLRQAWESFQALLDDRVENSDDFDESEKPDHGCANAECSGRSVPRESLMKCAGCQSVLYCSKTCQIADWKRGDHKSVCKALKQNAEDEKAAAEQTGETDPSKTDRSFFQFLVMRDTQIRFDDLRQQALRKFPKEPLTSMVVKIDYTVLPPIFTVEPLSKVKNPYLPSSNGYASGEAIIRQFRRNPGLGSLIFGCMPAGRSKTWWMFTFENIWSREVTLRH
;
A
#
# COMPACT_ATOMS: atom_id res chain seq x y z
N MET A 1 -23.11 34.97 -18.08
CA MET A 1 -22.07 35.00 -17.03
C MET A 1 -21.21 36.25 -17.16
N GLU A 2 -20.61 36.53 -18.33
CA GLU A 2 -19.77 37.73 -18.56
C GLU A 2 -20.47 39.07 -18.24
N VAL A 3 -21.73 39.26 -18.65
CA VAL A 3 -22.50 40.48 -18.34
C VAL A 3 -22.68 40.68 -16.83
N THR A 4 -22.93 39.59 -16.11
CA THR A 4 -23.12 39.56 -14.65
C THR A 4 -21.82 39.87 -13.92
N GLU A 5 -20.70 39.31 -14.38
CA GLU A 5 -19.37 39.60 -13.86
C GLU A 5 -19.00 41.07 -14.10
N GLN A 6 -19.20 41.58 -15.31
CA GLN A 6 -18.95 43.00 -15.63
C GLN A 6 -19.79 43.94 -14.75
N TYR A 7 -21.06 43.60 -14.49
CA TYR A 7 -21.89 44.38 -13.59
C TYR A 7 -21.34 44.37 -12.16
N PHE A 8 -20.93 43.20 -11.66
CA PHE A 8 -20.38 43.07 -10.33
C PHE A 8 -19.05 43.81 -10.16
N ARG A 9 -18.16 43.75 -11.15
CA ARG A 9 -16.91 44.55 -11.20
C ARG A 9 -17.18 46.06 -11.14
N LYS A 10 -18.26 46.52 -11.79
CA LYS A 10 -18.65 47.94 -11.78
C LYS A 10 -19.31 48.38 -10.47
N ASN A 11 -19.99 47.47 -9.76
CA ASN A 11 -20.81 47.81 -8.58
C ASN A 11 -20.64 46.81 -7.41
N PRO A 12 -19.40 46.52 -6.95
CA PRO A 12 -19.16 45.43 -6.00
C PRO A 12 -19.87 45.66 -4.66
N GLN A 13 -19.77 46.86 -4.10
CA GLN A 13 -20.37 47.20 -2.81
C GLN A 13 -21.91 47.14 -2.83
N LYS A 14 -22.55 47.59 -3.92
CA LYS A 14 -24.01 47.52 -4.09
C LYS A 14 -24.50 46.08 -4.15
N THR A 15 -23.80 45.22 -4.89
CA THR A 15 -24.15 43.80 -5.02
C THR A 15 -23.94 43.07 -3.69
N ILE A 16 -22.83 43.33 -2.97
CA ILE A 16 -22.59 42.76 -1.63
C ILE A 16 -23.67 43.21 -0.64
N ALA A 17 -24.02 44.49 -0.60
CA ALA A 17 -25.08 45.00 0.26
C ALA A 17 -26.45 44.36 -0.07
N SER A 18 -26.75 44.19 -1.36
CA SER A 18 -27.98 43.51 -1.80
C SER A 18 -28.00 42.05 -1.40
N ALA A 19 -26.87 41.34 -1.50
CA ALA A 19 -26.73 39.97 -1.05
C ALA A 19 -26.92 39.84 0.47
N ARG A 20 -26.37 40.79 1.24
CA ARG A 20 -26.58 40.86 2.70
C ARG A 20 -28.05 41.03 3.10
N ASN A 21 -28.81 41.75 2.28
CA ASN A 21 -30.26 41.95 2.45
C ASN A 21 -31.07 40.82 1.81
N GLU A 22 -30.53 39.59 1.83
CA GLU A 22 -31.22 38.35 1.44
C GLU A 22 -31.68 38.29 -0.03
N SER A 23 -31.12 39.12 -0.92
CA SER A 23 -31.38 39.03 -2.36
C SER A 23 -30.72 37.79 -2.96
N LEU A 24 -31.51 36.78 -3.30
CA LEU A 24 -31.02 35.52 -3.85
C LEU A 24 -30.19 35.70 -5.14
N PRO A 25 -30.60 36.51 -6.15
CA PRO A 25 -29.77 36.75 -7.32
C PRO A 25 -28.44 37.40 -6.97
N ALA A 26 -28.43 38.39 -6.07
CA ALA A 26 -27.19 39.04 -5.64
C ALA A 26 -26.28 38.07 -4.88
N CYS A 27 -26.83 37.23 -4.01
CA CYS A 27 -26.07 36.20 -3.29
C CYS A 27 -25.48 35.17 -4.25
N ALA A 28 -26.20 34.77 -5.30
CA ALA A 28 -25.68 33.86 -6.31
C ALA A 28 -24.51 34.48 -7.09
N VAL A 29 -24.58 35.76 -7.44
CA VAL A 29 -23.48 36.49 -8.06
C VAL A 29 -22.28 36.55 -7.14
N VAL A 30 -22.50 36.98 -5.89
CA VAL A 30 -21.43 37.12 -4.90
C VAL A 30 -20.77 35.77 -4.62
N ALA A 31 -21.54 34.72 -4.37
CA ALA A 31 -21.02 33.38 -4.06
C ALA A 31 -20.09 32.82 -5.13
N ASN A 32 -20.37 33.06 -6.42
CA ASN A 32 -19.58 32.47 -7.51
C ASN A 32 -18.43 33.35 -8.01
N LEU A 33 -18.45 34.65 -7.74
CA LEU A 33 -17.58 35.62 -8.41
C LEU A 33 -16.78 36.54 -7.49
N TRP A 34 -16.94 36.48 -6.17
CA TRP A 34 -16.26 37.43 -5.27
C TRP A 34 -14.73 37.37 -5.32
N GLN A 35 -14.16 36.20 -5.63
CA GLN A 35 -12.72 36.00 -5.81
C GLN A 35 -12.12 36.82 -6.96
N VAL A 36 -12.95 37.31 -7.90
CA VAL A 36 -12.47 38.13 -9.01
C VAL A 36 -12.38 39.62 -8.67
N ILE A 37 -12.83 40.01 -7.47
CA ILE A 37 -12.84 41.38 -6.97
C ILE A 37 -11.73 41.52 -5.90
N PRO A 38 -10.66 42.29 -6.17
CA PRO A 38 -9.50 42.37 -5.27
C PRO A 38 -9.81 42.73 -3.82
N ASP A 39 -10.78 43.63 -3.60
CA ASP A 39 -11.15 44.15 -2.28
C ASP A 39 -12.45 43.52 -1.73
N ALA A 40 -12.95 42.41 -2.29
CA ALA A 40 -14.23 41.84 -1.83
C ALA A 40 -14.26 41.53 -0.33
N ILE A 41 -13.13 41.09 0.25
CA ILE A 41 -13.02 40.77 1.68
C ILE A 41 -13.16 42.05 2.52
N SER A 42 -12.47 43.13 2.16
CA SER A 42 -12.56 44.42 2.86
C SER A 42 -13.91 45.10 2.66
N LEU A 43 -14.60 44.82 1.54
CA LEU A 43 -15.98 45.23 1.28
C LEU A 43 -17.03 44.41 2.06
N GLY A 44 -16.63 43.45 2.88
CA GLY A 44 -17.52 42.72 3.79
C GLY A 44 -18.21 41.51 3.16
N VAL A 45 -17.65 40.90 2.12
CA VAL A 45 -18.26 39.73 1.47
C VAL A 45 -18.43 38.54 2.41
N LEU A 46 -17.45 38.31 3.31
CA LEU A 46 -17.52 37.21 4.27
C LEU A 46 -18.64 37.42 5.30
N ASP A 47 -18.92 38.68 5.64
CA ASP A 47 -19.99 39.01 6.59
C ASP A 47 -21.37 38.68 6.02
N VAL A 48 -21.53 38.71 4.69
CA VAL A 48 -22.74 38.21 4.02
C VAL A 48 -22.91 36.71 4.28
N PHE A 49 -21.86 35.93 4.05
CA PHE A 49 -21.93 34.48 4.20
C PHE A 49 -22.11 34.07 5.67
N PHE A 50 -21.36 34.67 6.59
CA PHE A 50 -21.51 34.42 8.03
C PHE A 50 -22.90 34.84 8.55
N HIS A 51 -23.47 35.92 8.01
CA HIS A 51 -24.83 36.34 8.37
C HIS A 51 -25.88 35.29 7.99
N HIS A 52 -25.81 34.74 6.78
CA HIS A 52 -26.72 33.69 6.33
C HIS A 52 -26.49 32.35 7.03
N LEU A 53 -25.26 32.09 7.46
CA LEU A 53 -24.86 30.88 8.19
C LEU A 53 -24.84 31.06 9.71
N SER A 54 -25.50 32.10 10.23
CA SER A 54 -25.59 32.32 11.68
C SER A 54 -26.44 31.24 12.35
N GLU A 55 -25.99 30.80 13.53
CA GLU A 55 -26.67 29.76 14.33
C GLU A 55 -28.12 30.13 14.64
N SER A 56 -28.39 31.41 14.93
CA SER A 56 -29.73 31.93 15.20
C SER A 56 -30.73 31.77 14.05
N LYS A 57 -30.25 31.53 12.82
CA LYS A 57 -31.10 31.34 11.64
C LYS A 57 -31.29 29.85 11.28
N ALA A 58 -30.53 28.93 11.88
CA ALA A 58 -30.61 27.51 11.56
C ALA A 58 -31.98 26.93 11.94
N PRO A 59 -32.59 26.08 11.10
CA PRO A 59 -33.88 25.47 11.41
C PRO A 59 -33.76 24.52 12.60
N LEU A 60 -34.76 24.52 13.48
CA LEU A 60 -34.80 23.60 14.61
C LEU A 60 -34.94 22.14 14.11
N PRO A 61 -34.30 21.16 14.79
CA PRO A 61 -34.29 19.75 14.35
C PRO A 61 -35.66 19.07 14.19
N THR A 62 -36.74 19.69 14.68
CA THR A 62 -38.08 19.11 14.81
C THR A 62 -39.09 19.53 13.74
N THR A 63 -38.74 20.45 12.82
CA THR A 63 -39.70 20.93 11.80
C THR A 63 -39.77 19.97 10.61
N THR A 64 -40.90 19.27 10.47
CA THR A 64 -41.12 18.22 9.46
C THR A 64 -41.38 18.74 8.04
N GLU A 65 -41.60 20.04 7.85
CA GLU A 65 -41.74 20.69 6.54
C GLU A 65 -41.04 22.05 6.56
N VAL A 66 -39.75 22.08 6.20
CA VAL A 66 -39.02 23.32 5.95
C VAL A 66 -39.09 23.61 4.46
N ASP A 67 -39.57 24.80 4.08
CA ASP A 67 -39.57 25.26 2.69
C ASP A 67 -38.15 25.23 2.12
N ASP A 68 -37.99 24.61 0.94
CA ASP A 68 -36.70 24.51 0.25
C ASP A 68 -36.05 25.89 0.00
N ALA A 69 -36.85 26.95 -0.10
CA ALA A 69 -36.37 28.32 -0.25
C ALA A 69 -35.49 28.77 0.93
N VAL A 70 -35.71 28.22 2.14
CA VAL A 70 -34.95 28.54 3.36
C VAL A 70 -33.48 28.13 3.22
N PHE A 71 -33.18 27.10 2.41
CA PHE A 71 -31.84 26.57 2.24
C PHE A 71 -31.03 27.23 1.12
N ALA A 72 -31.67 28.04 0.27
CA ALA A 72 -31.02 28.61 -0.89
C ALA A 72 -29.85 29.56 -0.52
N LEU A 73 -30.07 30.48 0.44
CA LEU A 73 -29.04 31.42 0.90
C LEU A 73 -27.90 30.73 1.67
N PRO A 74 -28.14 29.79 2.62
CA PRO A 74 -27.08 28.99 3.23
C PRO A 74 -26.24 28.21 2.22
N VAL A 75 -26.86 27.52 1.26
CA VAL A 75 -26.12 26.76 0.24
C VAL A 75 -25.23 27.67 -0.62
N LEU A 76 -25.74 28.82 -1.06
CA LEU A 76 -24.93 29.81 -1.76
C LEU A 76 -23.80 30.37 -0.89
N SER A 77 -24.04 30.56 0.40
CA SER A 77 -23.04 31.07 1.33
C SER A 77 -21.92 30.05 1.58
N LEU A 78 -22.25 28.76 1.69
CA LEU A 78 -21.27 27.68 1.74
C LEU A 78 -20.42 27.62 0.44
N LEU A 79 -21.05 27.74 -0.72
CA LEU A 79 -20.34 27.80 -2.00
C LEU A 79 -19.39 29.01 -2.05
N GLY A 80 -19.87 30.18 -1.61
CA GLY A 80 -19.08 31.40 -1.49
C GLY A 80 -17.84 31.20 -0.61
N LEU A 81 -18.00 30.64 0.58
CA LEU A 81 -16.88 30.31 1.48
C LEU A 81 -15.92 29.27 0.88
N GLY A 82 -16.40 28.38 0.01
CA GLY A 82 -15.55 27.44 -0.73
C GLY A 82 -14.52 28.13 -1.62
N HIS A 83 -14.74 29.36 -2.06
CA HIS A 83 -13.73 30.09 -2.82
C HIS A 83 -12.58 30.66 -1.99
N ILE A 84 -12.60 30.54 -0.65
CA ILE A 84 -11.47 30.94 0.21
C ILE A 84 -10.19 30.21 -0.17
N ALA A 85 -10.26 28.96 -0.63
CA ALA A 85 -9.08 28.20 -1.08
C ALA A 85 -8.37 28.79 -2.30
N SER A 86 -9.02 29.72 -3.02
CA SER A 86 -8.39 30.43 -4.15
C SER A 86 -7.52 31.62 -3.73
N LEU A 87 -7.57 32.02 -2.45
CA LEU A 87 -6.78 33.12 -1.91
C LEU A 87 -5.33 32.70 -1.62
N PRO A 88 -4.39 33.67 -1.58
CA PRO A 88 -3.04 33.42 -1.08
C PRO A 88 -3.05 32.87 0.36
N SER A 89 -2.13 31.94 0.66
CA SER A 89 -2.04 31.26 1.96
C SER A 89 -2.01 32.21 3.17
N GLU A 90 -1.32 33.35 3.06
CA GLU A 90 -1.26 34.38 4.11
C GLU A 90 -2.63 34.97 4.43
N GLN A 91 -3.46 35.20 3.40
CA GLN A 91 -4.82 35.70 3.58
C GLN A 91 -5.73 34.63 4.18
N VAL A 92 -5.63 33.38 3.73
CA VAL A 92 -6.38 32.25 4.32
C VAL A 92 -6.02 32.07 5.80
N SER A 93 -4.76 32.24 6.15
CA SER A 93 -4.28 32.19 7.53
C SER A 93 -4.89 33.32 8.38
N ALA A 94 -4.88 34.55 7.86
CA ALA A 94 -5.43 35.73 8.53
C ALA A 94 -6.95 35.66 8.78
N LEU A 95 -7.69 34.90 7.97
CA LEU A 95 -9.13 34.68 8.15
C LEU A 95 -9.48 33.68 9.27
N GLY A 96 -8.50 33.01 9.87
CA GLY A 96 -8.72 31.91 10.82
C GLY A 96 -9.64 32.26 11.98
N ASP A 97 -9.41 33.38 12.67
CA ASP A 97 -10.22 33.79 13.83
C ASP A 97 -11.69 34.06 13.46
N ARG A 98 -11.92 34.75 12.34
CA ARG A 98 -13.28 35.00 11.84
C ARG A 98 -14.01 33.73 11.46
N ILE A 99 -13.33 32.77 10.82
CA ILE A 99 -13.91 31.48 10.44
C ILE A 99 -14.23 30.65 11.70
N MET A 100 -13.36 30.64 12.70
CA MET A 100 -13.62 29.91 13.95
C MET A 100 -14.80 30.50 14.72
N GLU A 101 -14.95 31.83 14.74
CA GLU A 101 -16.11 32.49 15.35
C GLU A 101 -17.42 32.11 14.63
N ALA A 102 -17.39 32.00 13.30
CA ALA A 102 -18.56 31.59 12.52
C ALA A 102 -18.80 30.07 12.48
N TRP A 103 -17.82 29.24 12.86
CA TRP A 103 -17.85 27.79 12.69
C TRP A 103 -19.06 27.09 13.30
N PRO A 104 -19.52 27.41 14.54
CA PRO A 104 -20.71 26.78 15.12
C PRO A 104 -21.94 26.91 14.21
N GLY A 105 -22.21 28.11 13.71
CA GLY A 105 -23.31 28.36 12.77
C GLY A 105 -23.12 27.64 11.44
N ILE A 106 -21.91 27.65 10.88
CA ILE A 106 -21.59 26.92 9.64
C ILE A 106 -21.89 25.42 9.82
N PHE A 107 -21.45 24.84 10.92
CA PHE A 107 -21.64 23.41 11.22
C PHE A 107 -23.12 23.06 11.40
N GLU A 108 -23.88 23.82 12.19
CA GLU A 108 -25.31 23.60 12.42
C GLU A 108 -26.12 23.64 11.11
N TRP A 109 -25.80 24.58 10.22
CA TRP A 109 -26.41 24.63 8.89
C TRP A 109 -26.04 23.43 8.03
N CYS A 110 -24.78 23.00 8.03
CA CYS A 110 -24.36 21.79 7.31
C CYS A 110 -25.07 20.53 7.84
N PHE A 111 -25.24 20.42 9.15
CA PHE A 111 -25.97 19.31 9.78
C PHE A 111 -27.46 19.33 9.41
N SER A 112 -28.08 20.51 9.40
CA SER A 112 -29.49 20.70 9.02
C SER A 112 -29.74 20.41 7.54
N LEU A 113 -28.81 20.81 6.66
CA LEU A 113 -28.84 20.52 5.23
C LEU A 113 -28.63 19.03 4.92
N TYR A 114 -28.00 18.29 5.84
CA TYR A 114 -27.63 16.89 5.65
C TYR A 114 -27.83 16.07 6.94
N PRO A 115 -29.09 15.81 7.34
CA PRO A 115 -29.37 15.18 8.62
C PRO A 115 -29.06 13.66 8.63
N PRO A 116 -28.78 13.06 9.81
CA PRO A 116 -28.41 11.64 9.91
C PRO A 116 -29.52 10.65 9.52
N SER A 117 -30.79 11.05 9.63
CA SER A 117 -31.98 10.21 9.40
C SER A 117 -32.31 9.98 7.92
N VAL A 118 -31.51 10.54 7.02
CA VAL A 118 -31.70 10.40 5.58
C VAL A 118 -31.30 8.99 5.17
N SER A 119 -32.27 8.19 4.72
CA SER A 119 -32.11 6.80 4.27
C SER A 119 -30.89 6.60 3.37
N PRO A 120 -30.26 5.39 3.39
CA PRO A 120 -29.17 5.03 2.49
C PRO A 120 -29.54 5.37 1.06
N PRO A 121 -28.57 5.69 0.18
CA PRO A 121 -28.84 6.26 -1.14
C PRO A 121 -29.92 5.45 -1.84
N SER A 122 -31.15 5.99 -1.86
CA SER A 122 -32.14 5.49 -2.78
C SER A 122 -31.55 5.74 -4.16
N VAL A 123 -31.75 4.81 -5.09
CA VAL A 123 -31.32 4.92 -6.49
C VAL A 123 -31.96 6.13 -7.21
N VAL A 124 -32.78 6.90 -6.48
CA VAL A 124 -33.48 8.09 -6.91
C VAL A 124 -32.56 9.29 -6.79
N ARG A 125 -32.35 9.95 -7.93
CA ARG A 125 -31.62 11.22 -8.06
C ARG A 125 -32.20 12.25 -7.09
N ASP A 126 -31.34 12.89 -6.32
CA ASP A 126 -31.71 13.98 -5.40
C ASP A 126 -30.78 15.16 -5.66
N GLU A 127 -31.18 16.02 -6.60
CA GLU A 127 -30.40 17.20 -7.02
C GLU A 127 -30.11 18.16 -5.86
N LYS A 128 -31.00 18.21 -4.87
CA LYS A 128 -30.83 19.06 -3.69
C LYS A 128 -29.72 18.51 -2.81
N ARG A 129 -29.72 17.20 -2.54
CA ARG A 129 -28.64 16.54 -1.79
C ARG A 129 -27.32 16.61 -2.51
N ASP A 130 -27.29 16.50 -3.83
CA ASP A 130 -26.07 16.66 -4.62
C ASP A 130 -25.51 18.08 -4.50
N SER A 131 -26.38 19.09 -4.59
CA SER A 131 -25.99 20.49 -4.41
C SER A 131 -25.48 20.78 -3.00
N ALA A 132 -26.18 20.29 -1.96
CA ALA A 132 -25.76 20.42 -0.57
C ALA A 132 -24.43 19.70 -0.31
N THR A 133 -24.28 18.46 -0.79
CA THR A 133 -23.05 17.68 -0.61
C THR A 133 -21.85 18.40 -1.20
N ARG A 134 -22.01 18.95 -2.41
CA ARG A 134 -20.98 19.75 -3.09
C ARG A 134 -20.66 21.03 -2.31
N ALA A 135 -21.68 21.80 -1.90
CA ALA A 135 -21.50 23.06 -1.20
C ALA A 135 -20.80 22.86 0.15
N ILE A 136 -21.25 21.88 0.94
CA ILE A 136 -20.64 21.53 2.22
C ILE A 136 -19.20 21.06 2.01
N SER A 137 -18.98 20.10 1.11
CA SER A 137 -17.64 19.53 0.90
C SER A 137 -16.64 20.58 0.44
N PHE A 138 -17.04 21.45 -0.49
CA PHE A 138 -16.18 22.50 -1.04
C PHE A 138 -15.89 23.60 -0.02
N CYS A 139 -16.90 24.05 0.74
CA CYS A 139 -16.73 24.97 1.86
C CYS A 139 -15.73 24.40 2.88
N TRP A 140 -16.00 23.20 3.37
CA TRP A 140 -15.23 22.56 4.43
C TRP A 140 -13.79 22.29 4.00
N PHE A 141 -13.58 21.75 2.80
CA PHE A 141 -12.24 21.52 2.27
C PHE A 141 -11.42 22.82 2.23
N SER A 142 -12.07 23.93 1.88
CA SER A 142 -11.43 25.22 1.71
C SER A 142 -11.07 25.89 3.03
N ILE A 143 -11.99 25.90 4.00
CA ILE A 143 -11.71 26.47 5.32
C ILE A 143 -10.77 25.58 6.15
N ALA A 144 -10.77 24.26 5.92
CA ALA A 144 -9.86 23.31 6.56
C ALA A 144 -8.39 23.44 6.10
N GLN A 145 -8.11 24.26 5.08
CA GLN A 145 -6.73 24.62 4.74
C GLN A 145 -6.06 25.44 5.87
N ASN A 146 -6.84 26.15 6.68
CA ASN A 146 -6.34 26.80 7.89
C ASN A 146 -6.18 25.77 9.03
N PRO A 147 -4.96 25.56 9.57
CA PRO A 147 -4.72 24.52 10.58
C PRO A 147 -5.55 24.68 11.87
N ARG A 148 -5.82 25.93 12.31
CA ARG A 148 -6.59 26.20 13.54
C ARG A 148 -8.07 25.85 13.33
N VAL A 149 -8.62 26.24 12.18
CA VAL A 149 -10.00 25.88 11.79
C VAL A 149 -10.12 24.37 11.67
N ARG A 150 -9.19 23.71 10.99
CA ARG A 150 -9.17 22.25 10.83
C ARG A 150 -9.19 21.51 12.17
N GLU A 151 -8.45 21.98 13.16
CA GLU A 151 -8.45 21.37 14.50
C GLU A 151 -9.78 21.56 15.23
N SER A 152 -10.39 22.74 15.09
CA SER A 152 -11.75 23.00 15.59
C SER A 152 -12.77 22.05 14.94
N MET A 153 -12.70 21.89 13.62
CA MET A 153 -13.57 20.96 12.86
C MET A 153 -13.40 19.52 13.36
N ARG A 154 -12.17 19.05 13.57
CA ARG A 154 -11.89 17.70 14.09
C ARG A 154 -12.43 17.48 15.51
N SER A 155 -12.40 18.53 16.32
CA SER A 155 -12.88 18.49 17.70
C SER A 155 -14.41 18.62 17.82
N THR A 156 -15.09 19.00 16.73
CA THR A 156 -16.54 19.20 16.70
C THR A 156 -17.26 17.85 16.60
N PRO A 157 -18.11 17.46 17.57
CA PRO A 157 -18.87 16.22 17.52
C PRO A 157 -19.76 16.16 16.28
N GLY A 158 -19.72 15.05 15.52
CA GLY A 158 -20.53 14.86 14.31
C GLY A 158 -19.86 15.35 13.02
N ALA A 159 -18.75 16.10 13.08
CA ALA A 159 -18.09 16.62 11.89
C ALA A 159 -17.41 15.51 11.06
N ILE A 160 -16.71 14.58 11.70
CA ILE A 160 -16.10 13.43 11.00
C ILE A 160 -17.17 12.52 10.43
N GLU A 161 -18.26 12.31 11.17
CA GLU A 161 -19.39 11.51 10.76
C GLU A 161 -20.09 12.12 9.52
N LEU A 162 -20.28 13.45 9.51
CA LEU A 162 -20.82 14.15 8.34
C LEU A 162 -19.87 14.05 7.14
N ALA A 163 -18.58 14.35 7.31
CA ALA A 163 -17.57 14.23 6.24
C ALA A 163 -17.54 12.81 5.64
N THR A 164 -17.69 11.77 6.48
CA THR A 164 -17.77 10.39 6.05
C THR A 164 -19.01 10.12 5.20
N ARG A 165 -20.20 10.58 5.62
CA ARG A 165 -21.44 10.41 4.85
C ARG A 165 -21.37 11.08 3.48
N LEU A 166 -20.76 12.28 3.40
CA LEU A 166 -20.51 12.98 2.13
C LEU A 166 -19.58 12.15 1.24
N TRP A 167 -18.50 11.60 1.81
CA TRP A 167 -17.54 10.74 1.10
C TRP A 167 -18.17 9.46 0.54
N VAL A 168 -19.03 8.77 1.30
CA VAL A 168 -19.70 7.55 0.83
C VAL A 168 -20.58 7.82 -0.39
N ARG A 169 -21.17 9.01 -0.51
CA ARG A 169 -22.05 9.39 -1.61
C ARG A 169 -21.35 9.90 -2.86
N GLU A 170 -20.06 10.20 -2.81
CA GLU A 170 -19.30 10.86 -3.89
C GLU A 170 -19.60 10.30 -5.29
N ASP A 171 -19.67 8.97 -5.45
CA ASP A 171 -19.88 8.31 -6.75
C ASP A 171 -21.34 8.37 -7.25
N THR A 172 -22.28 8.69 -6.38
CA THR A 172 -23.72 8.79 -6.72
C THR A 172 -24.13 10.18 -7.18
N MET A 173 -23.25 11.17 -7.02
CA MET A 173 -23.51 12.56 -7.36
C MET A 173 -23.35 12.82 -8.85
N LYS A 174 -24.23 13.66 -9.42
CA LYS A 174 -23.95 14.25 -10.74
C LYS A 174 -22.99 15.42 -10.59
N LEU A 175 -21.73 15.21 -10.97
CA LEU A 175 -20.73 16.27 -10.94
C LEU A 175 -20.91 17.24 -12.11
N PRO A 176 -20.96 18.56 -11.87
CA PRO A 176 -20.79 19.57 -12.92
C PRO A 176 -19.42 19.42 -13.58
N SER A 177 -19.32 19.80 -14.86
CA SER A 177 -18.06 19.76 -15.61
C SER A 177 -16.96 20.66 -15.01
N GLU A 178 -17.31 21.64 -14.15
CA GLU A 178 -16.35 22.52 -13.51
C GLU A 178 -15.67 21.93 -12.26
N VAL A 179 -16.13 20.78 -11.74
CA VAL A 179 -15.52 20.15 -10.57
C VAL A 179 -14.24 19.41 -10.99
N MET A 180 -13.10 19.97 -10.58
CA MET A 180 -11.78 19.51 -11.02
C MET A 180 -11.25 18.27 -10.27
N PHE A 181 -11.82 17.91 -9.11
CA PHE A 181 -11.30 16.84 -8.25
C PHE A 181 -12.38 16.24 -7.33
N PRO A 182 -12.17 15.04 -6.74
CA PRO A 182 -13.14 14.42 -5.82
C PRO A 182 -13.15 15.12 -4.45
N VAL A 183 -13.99 16.15 -4.32
CA VAL A 183 -14.01 17.05 -3.15
C VAL A 183 -14.34 16.32 -1.83
N PRO A 184 -15.33 15.42 -1.74
CA PRO A 184 -15.58 14.67 -0.50
C PRO A 184 -14.38 13.83 -0.04
N SER A 185 -13.69 13.13 -0.96
CA SER A 185 -12.46 12.39 -0.67
C SER A 185 -11.33 13.31 -0.21
N ALA A 186 -11.17 14.47 -0.86
CA ALA A 186 -10.18 15.47 -0.48
C ALA A 186 -10.46 16.07 0.91
N LEU A 187 -11.74 16.32 1.24
CA LEU A 187 -12.15 16.78 2.55
C LEU A 187 -11.82 15.75 3.64
N LEU A 188 -12.22 14.49 3.43
CA LEU A 188 -11.98 13.45 4.42
C LEU A 188 -10.48 13.21 4.63
N ASP A 189 -9.67 13.23 3.55
CA ASP A 189 -8.20 13.22 3.63
C ASP A 189 -7.66 14.34 4.52
N VAL A 190 -8.10 15.58 4.30
CA VAL A 190 -7.64 16.74 5.09
C VAL A 190 -8.01 16.61 6.57
N LEU A 191 -9.21 16.09 6.89
CA LEU A 191 -9.66 15.95 8.27
C LEU A 191 -9.03 14.76 9.00
N LEU A 192 -8.59 13.73 8.29
CA LEU A 192 -7.98 12.55 8.89
C LEU A 192 -6.70 12.88 9.67
N ILE A 193 -6.57 12.29 10.85
CA ILE A 193 -5.32 12.23 11.61
C ILE A 193 -4.76 10.81 11.48
N PRO A 194 -3.59 10.63 10.85
CA PRO A 194 -2.94 9.32 10.78
C PRO A 194 -2.74 8.72 12.18
N GLN A 195 -2.88 7.40 12.30
CA GLN A 195 -2.68 6.65 13.56
C GLN A 195 -3.71 6.95 14.68
N GLN A 196 -4.83 7.60 14.37
CA GLN A 196 -5.93 7.79 15.33
C GLN A 196 -7.02 6.72 15.17
N SER A 197 -6.88 5.59 15.85
CA SER A 197 -7.81 4.44 15.76
C SER A 197 -9.28 4.80 16.07
N LYS A 198 -9.53 5.68 17.05
CA LYS A 198 -10.89 6.15 17.39
C LYS A 198 -11.58 6.85 16.22
N MET A 199 -10.86 7.69 15.49
CA MET A 199 -11.38 8.39 14.32
C MET A 199 -11.74 7.42 13.20
N LEU A 200 -10.90 6.38 12.98
CA LEU A 200 -11.22 5.33 12.03
C LEU A 200 -12.49 4.55 12.41
N SER A 201 -12.69 4.27 13.70
CA SER A 201 -13.92 3.63 14.18
C SER A 201 -15.15 4.51 13.95
N GLN A 202 -15.03 5.83 14.13
CA GLN A 202 -16.10 6.78 13.79
C GLN A 202 -16.44 6.76 12.30
N ILE A 203 -15.42 6.72 11.42
CA ILE A 203 -15.62 6.60 9.97
C ILE A 203 -16.35 5.29 9.63
N VAL A 204 -15.94 4.15 10.20
CA VAL A 204 -16.62 2.86 9.98
C VAL A 204 -18.09 2.91 10.44
N GLN A 205 -18.35 3.47 11.61
CA GLN A 205 -19.71 3.58 12.14
C GLN A 205 -20.57 4.51 11.29
N ALA A 206 -20.05 5.68 10.91
CA ALA A 206 -20.79 6.69 10.15
C ALA A 206 -21.04 6.30 8.69
N SER A 207 -20.24 5.40 8.13
CA SER A 207 -20.48 4.87 6.79
C SER A 207 -21.61 3.82 6.76
N GLU A 208 -22.08 3.35 7.92
CA GLU A 208 -23.04 2.24 8.07
C GLU A 208 -22.61 0.97 7.31
N ALA A 209 -21.29 0.77 7.16
CA ALA A 209 -20.73 -0.28 6.33
C ALA A 209 -19.63 -1.04 7.07
N SER A 210 -19.36 -2.27 6.65
CA SER A 210 -18.25 -3.02 7.24
C SER A 210 -16.90 -2.46 6.77
N PRO A 211 -15.81 -2.65 7.55
CA PRO A 211 -14.46 -2.27 7.13
C PRO A 211 -14.08 -2.80 5.73
N SER A 212 -14.58 -3.98 5.35
CA SER A 212 -14.35 -4.55 4.02
C SER A 212 -15.04 -3.75 2.91
N HIS A 213 -16.21 -3.16 3.14
CA HIS A 213 -16.90 -2.35 2.14
C HIS A 213 -16.18 -1.02 1.93
N ILE A 214 -15.78 -0.34 3.01
CA ILE A 214 -14.96 0.89 2.95
C ILE A 214 -13.66 0.64 2.18
N ALA A 215 -12.96 -0.44 2.51
CA ALA A 215 -11.71 -0.80 1.83
C ALA A 215 -11.91 -1.03 0.32
N LYS A 216 -12.95 -1.78 -0.05
CA LYS A 216 -13.29 -2.01 -1.47
C LYS A 216 -13.66 -0.72 -2.19
N LEU A 217 -14.44 0.16 -1.55
CA LEU A 217 -14.83 1.46 -2.09
C LEU A 217 -13.61 2.33 -2.38
N ALA A 218 -12.72 2.51 -1.40
CA ALA A 218 -11.51 3.33 -1.55
C ALA A 218 -10.60 2.79 -2.66
N VAL A 219 -10.36 1.47 -2.69
CA VAL A 219 -9.53 0.84 -3.74
C VAL A 219 -10.19 0.92 -5.12
N ALA A 220 -11.51 0.77 -5.21
CA ALA A 220 -12.23 0.90 -6.47
C ALA A 220 -12.09 2.31 -7.06
N ARG A 221 -12.20 3.36 -6.22
CA ARG A 221 -12.01 4.76 -6.65
C ARG A 221 -10.59 5.04 -7.17
N LEU A 222 -9.57 4.58 -6.44
CA LEU A 222 -8.18 4.69 -6.90
C LEU A 222 -7.97 3.97 -8.25
N THR A 223 -8.55 2.78 -8.39
CA THR A 223 -8.47 2.00 -9.63
C THR A 223 -9.17 2.74 -10.78
N ALA A 224 -10.38 3.25 -10.55
CA ALA A 224 -11.16 3.99 -11.54
C ALA A 224 -10.41 5.23 -12.05
N ALA A 225 -9.85 6.03 -11.14
CA ALA A 225 -9.05 7.21 -11.47
C ALA A 225 -7.81 6.84 -12.33
N SER A 226 -7.19 5.70 -12.03
CA SER A 226 -6.01 5.19 -12.76
C SER A 226 -6.33 4.64 -14.15
N THR A 227 -7.57 4.22 -14.38
CA THR A 227 -8.03 3.67 -15.67
C THR A 227 -8.82 4.65 -16.50
N ALA A 228 -9.06 5.87 -16.00
CA ALA A 228 -9.74 6.92 -16.74
C ALA A 228 -8.93 7.33 -17.99
N THR A 229 -9.64 7.83 -19.01
CA THR A 229 -9.03 8.31 -20.25
C THR A 229 -9.51 9.75 -20.50
N PRO A 230 -8.64 10.78 -20.32
CA PRO A 230 -7.28 10.70 -19.79
C PRO A 230 -7.25 10.29 -18.30
N VAL A 231 -6.07 9.88 -17.81
CA VAL A 231 -5.87 9.47 -16.41
C VAL A 231 -6.24 10.61 -15.46
N ASP A 232 -7.01 10.31 -14.42
CA ASP A 232 -7.44 11.30 -13.42
C ASP A 232 -6.38 11.45 -12.33
N LEU A 233 -5.44 12.38 -12.54
CA LEU A 233 -4.36 12.68 -11.60
C LEU A 233 -4.86 13.26 -10.26
N TYR A 234 -5.96 14.01 -10.28
CA TYR A 234 -6.56 14.55 -9.05
C TYR A 234 -7.17 13.43 -8.21
N GLY A 235 -7.90 12.51 -8.84
CA GLY A 235 -8.42 11.30 -8.21
C GLY A 235 -7.30 10.47 -7.59
N ILE A 236 -6.25 10.17 -8.36
CA ILE A 236 -5.09 9.41 -7.85
C ILE A 236 -4.49 10.10 -6.61
N LYS A 237 -4.26 11.41 -6.67
CA LYS A 237 -3.70 12.20 -5.56
C LYS A 237 -4.53 12.04 -4.27
N TYR A 238 -5.82 12.35 -4.31
CA TYR A 238 -6.64 12.39 -3.10
C TYR A 238 -7.02 11.00 -2.61
N HIS A 239 -7.32 10.06 -3.51
CA HIS A 239 -7.62 8.69 -3.10
C HIS A 239 -6.40 8.00 -2.47
N THR A 240 -5.19 8.23 -2.99
CA THR A 240 -3.96 7.66 -2.40
C THR A 240 -3.69 8.22 -1.01
N ASN A 241 -3.84 9.54 -0.79
CA ASN A 241 -3.65 10.13 0.55
C ASN A 241 -4.68 9.61 1.55
N LEU A 242 -5.95 9.57 1.15
CA LEU A 242 -7.03 9.04 1.98
C LEU A 242 -6.75 7.57 2.35
N ILE A 243 -6.42 6.73 1.36
CA ILE A 243 -6.05 5.33 1.59
C ILE A 243 -4.86 5.23 2.55
N PHE A 244 -3.83 6.08 2.41
CA PHE A 244 -2.69 6.10 3.32
C PHE A 244 -3.16 6.31 4.77
N GLY A 245 -4.00 7.33 5.02
CA GLY A 245 -4.57 7.60 6.35
C GLY A 245 -5.39 6.43 6.92
N LEU A 246 -6.19 5.78 6.07
CA LEU A 246 -7.00 4.61 6.45
C LEU A 246 -6.15 3.35 6.74
N THR A 247 -4.98 3.20 6.10
CA THR A 247 -4.07 2.04 6.30
C THR A 247 -3.13 2.22 7.50
N CYS A 248 -2.86 3.45 7.96
CA CYS A 248 -1.83 3.75 8.97
C CYS A 248 -2.05 3.21 10.40
N ASN A 249 -3.16 2.53 10.69
CA ASN A 249 -3.46 2.01 12.04
C ASN A 249 -3.37 0.47 12.05
N PRO A 250 -2.28 -0.13 12.58
CA PRO A 250 -2.08 -1.58 12.54
C PRO A 250 -3.14 -2.36 13.33
N ASP A 251 -3.61 -1.81 14.45
CA ASP A 251 -4.60 -2.49 15.31
C ASP A 251 -6.04 -2.35 14.80
N HIS A 252 -6.27 -1.51 13.77
CA HIS A 252 -7.62 -1.26 13.28
C HIS A 252 -7.98 -2.23 12.14
N PRO A 253 -9.19 -2.85 12.14
CA PRO A 253 -9.60 -3.83 11.12
C PRO A 253 -9.57 -3.33 9.67
N LEU A 254 -9.60 -2.01 9.46
CA LEU A 254 -9.51 -1.40 8.13
C LEU A 254 -8.17 -1.71 7.43
N GLN A 255 -7.06 -1.80 8.16
CA GLN A 255 -5.77 -2.09 7.53
C GLN A 255 -5.80 -3.46 6.85
N GLY A 256 -6.19 -4.50 7.59
CA GLY A 256 -6.35 -5.85 7.04
C GLY A 256 -7.39 -5.91 5.92
N ALA A 257 -8.47 -5.13 6.02
CA ALA A 257 -9.48 -5.03 4.97
C ALA A 257 -8.94 -4.42 3.66
N LEU A 258 -8.11 -3.37 3.74
CA LEU A 258 -7.46 -2.75 2.58
C LEU A 258 -6.46 -3.69 1.90
N PHE A 259 -5.69 -4.46 2.68
CA PHE A 259 -4.82 -5.49 2.13
C PHE A 259 -5.62 -6.60 1.44
N LYS A 260 -6.71 -7.08 2.04
CA LYS A 260 -7.63 -8.04 1.40
C LYS A 260 -8.28 -7.48 0.14
N ALA A 261 -8.50 -6.16 0.07
CA ALA A 261 -8.99 -5.46 -1.10
C ALA A 261 -7.91 -5.23 -2.19
N LYS A 262 -6.70 -5.80 -2.06
CA LYS A 262 -5.60 -5.71 -3.03
C LYS A 262 -5.07 -4.29 -3.26
N VAL A 263 -5.06 -3.47 -2.21
CA VAL A 263 -4.58 -2.06 -2.27
C VAL A 263 -3.14 -1.92 -2.79
N ILE A 264 -2.24 -2.88 -2.50
CA ILE A 264 -0.85 -2.86 -2.99
C ILE A 264 -0.80 -2.95 -4.53
N ILE A 265 -1.63 -3.82 -5.11
CA ILE A 265 -1.75 -3.99 -6.56
C ILE A 265 -2.34 -2.73 -7.18
N ALA A 266 -3.42 -2.19 -6.59
CA ALA A 266 -4.05 -0.96 -7.07
C ALA A 266 -3.06 0.21 -7.07
N THR A 267 -2.37 0.44 -5.94
CA THR A 267 -1.35 1.49 -5.79
C THR A 267 -0.23 1.35 -6.82
N THR A 268 0.26 0.13 -7.06
CA THR A 268 1.33 -0.10 -8.05
C THR A 268 0.85 0.19 -9.48
N LYS A 269 -0.38 -0.22 -9.82
CA LYS A 269 -0.97 0.10 -11.13
C LYS A 269 -1.22 1.60 -11.30
N SER A 270 -1.64 2.29 -10.24
CA SER A 270 -1.77 3.75 -10.23
C SER A 270 -0.43 4.45 -10.46
N LEU A 271 0.66 3.92 -9.91
CA LEU A 271 2.01 4.46 -10.16
C LEU A 271 2.34 4.37 -11.64
N VAL A 272 2.18 3.19 -12.24
CA VAL A 272 2.43 2.99 -13.67
C VAL A 272 1.54 3.91 -14.51
N ALA A 273 0.24 4.01 -14.20
CA ALA A 273 -0.70 4.83 -14.95
C ALA A 273 -0.38 6.32 -14.87
N ALA A 274 -0.09 6.84 -13.68
CA ALA A 274 0.21 8.26 -13.46
C ALA A 274 1.50 8.71 -14.14
N THR A 275 2.50 7.82 -14.26
CA THR A 275 3.82 8.18 -14.79
C THR A 275 4.03 7.76 -16.25
N LYS A 276 3.06 7.09 -16.88
CA LYS A 276 3.21 6.51 -18.23
C LYS A 276 3.42 7.57 -19.31
N ASP A 277 2.73 8.70 -19.19
CA ASP A 277 2.81 9.81 -20.14
C ASP A 277 4.03 10.69 -19.82
N VAL A 278 5.14 10.36 -20.47
CA VAL A 278 6.44 10.99 -20.23
C VAL A 278 6.48 12.44 -20.72
N ASP A 279 5.59 12.83 -21.63
CA ASP A 279 5.55 14.17 -22.22
C ASP A 279 4.63 15.12 -21.46
N ASN A 280 3.71 14.59 -20.64
CA ASN A 280 2.78 15.39 -19.85
C ASN A 280 3.49 16.18 -18.74
N LYS A 281 3.52 17.51 -18.82
CA LYS A 281 4.23 18.37 -17.86
C LYS A 281 3.40 18.75 -16.62
N ASP A 282 2.28 18.06 -16.36
CA ASP A 282 1.46 18.33 -15.19
C ASP A 282 2.26 18.08 -13.88
N PRO A 283 2.44 19.08 -13.00
CA PRO A 283 3.17 18.92 -11.75
C PRO A 283 2.51 17.91 -10.79
N LEU A 284 1.23 17.57 -10.98
CA LEU A 284 0.55 16.54 -10.18
C LEU A 284 1.13 15.14 -10.41
N ILE A 285 1.83 14.89 -11.52
CA ILE A 285 2.49 13.62 -11.78
C ILE A 285 3.59 13.38 -10.75
N ALA A 286 4.47 14.36 -10.53
CA ALA A 286 5.56 14.26 -9.56
C ALA A 286 5.02 14.06 -8.14
N PHE A 287 3.98 14.82 -7.76
CA PHE A 287 3.30 14.65 -6.48
C PHE A 287 2.72 13.24 -6.31
N SER A 288 1.95 12.77 -7.30
CA SER A 288 1.28 11.46 -7.24
C SER A 288 2.30 10.32 -7.21
N MET A 289 3.35 10.41 -8.02
CA MET A 289 4.49 9.50 -8.03
C MET A 289 5.11 9.33 -6.64
N VAL A 290 5.48 10.44 -5.99
CA VAL A 290 6.09 10.42 -4.65
C VAL A 290 5.13 9.81 -3.64
N ARG A 291 3.84 10.17 -3.66
CA ARG A 291 2.85 9.63 -2.72
C ARG A 291 2.64 8.13 -2.89
N LEU A 292 2.53 7.65 -4.12
CA LEU A 292 2.38 6.23 -4.43
C LEU A 292 3.63 5.43 -4.01
N CYS A 293 4.83 5.93 -4.32
CA CYS A 293 6.09 5.33 -3.87
C CYS A 293 6.21 5.33 -2.35
N THR A 294 5.80 6.40 -1.67
CA THR A 294 5.78 6.48 -0.20
C THR A 294 4.84 5.45 0.41
N TYR A 295 3.63 5.29 -0.15
CA TYR A 295 2.69 4.26 0.28
C TYR A 295 3.31 2.86 0.15
N LEU A 296 3.86 2.54 -1.02
CA LEU A 296 4.50 1.25 -1.27
C LEU A 296 5.68 1.01 -0.29
N LYS A 297 6.57 1.98 -0.13
CA LYS A 297 7.71 1.86 0.80
C LYS A 297 7.25 1.61 2.24
N THR A 298 6.15 2.22 2.65
CA THR A 298 5.62 2.12 4.01
C THR A 298 4.99 0.75 4.30
N PHE A 299 4.28 0.18 3.31
CA PHE A 299 3.42 -0.97 3.51
C PHE A 299 3.89 -2.28 2.85
N LEU A 300 4.86 -2.25 1.92
CA LEU A 300 5.38 -3.48 1.31
C LEU A 300 5.94 -4.45 2.35
N GLU A 301 6.52 -3.96 3.44
CA GLU A 301 7.15 -4.78 4.50
C GLU A 301 6.31 -4.87 5.78
N VAL A 302 5.04 -4.45 5.77
CA VAL A 302 4.21 -4.36 6.99
C VAL A 302 3.84 -5.73 7.58
N THR A 303 3.76 -6.78 6.76
CA THR A 303 3.50 -8.17 7.17
C THR A 303 4.73 -9.05 6.94
N ASP A 304 4.66 -10.13 6.17
CA ASP A 304 5.82 -10.97 5.79
C ASP A 304 6.74 -10.33 4.74
N GLY A 305 6.28 -9.28 4.06
CA GLY A 305 7.02 -8.58 3.03
C GLY A 305 6.98 -9.27 1.66
N PHE A 306 7.42 -10.53 1.58
CA PHE A 306 7.65 -11.21 0.30
C PHE A 306 6.38 -11.27 -0.56
N ARG A 307 5.19 -11.47 0.01
CA ARG A 307 3.94 -11.51 -0.77
C ARG A 307 3.61 -10.17 -1.41
N PHE A 308 3.72 -9.08 -0.66
CA PHE A 308 3.41 -7.74 -1.18
C PHE A 308 4.47 -7.27 -2.17
N VAL A 309 5.74 -7.60 -1.96
CA VAL A 309 6.81 -7.35 -2.94
C VAL A 309 6.53 -8.12 -4.24
N SER A 310 6.23 -9.43 -4.18
CA SER A 310 5.85 -10.19 -5.38
C SER A 310 4.60 -9.64 -6.07
N GLN A 311 3.56 -9.26 -5.32
CA GLN A 311 2.34 -8.67 -5.89
C GLN A 311 2.62 -7.34 -6.60
N SER A 312 3.46 -6.49 -6.00
CA SER A 312 3.82 -5.20 -6.59
C SER A 312 4.69 -5.40 -7.85
N LEU A 313 5.67 -6.30 -7.82
CA LEU A 313 6.46 -6.66 -9.01
C LEU A 313 5.58 -7.13 -10.17
N ASN A 314 4.67 -8.08 -9.90
CA ASN A 314 3.71 -8.57 -10.90
C ASN A 314 2.72 -7.49 -11.38
N ALA A 315 2.49 -6.45 -10.57
CA ALA A 315 1.65 -5.31 -10.94
C ALA A 315 2.40 -4.22 -11.73
N GLY A 316 3.71 -4.38 -11.98
CA GLY A 316 4.51 -3.46 -12.78
C GLY A 316 5.37 -2.49 -11.98
N LEU A 317 5.76 -2.81 -10.74
CA LEU A 317 6.58 -1.92 -9.91
C LEU A 317 7.84 -1.42 -10.62
N LEU A 318 8.63 -2.31 -11.26
CA LEU A 318 9.85 -1.90 -11.95
C LEU A 318 9.56 -0.97 -13.14
N VAL A 319 8.46 -1.22 -13.86
CA VAL A 319 8.01 -0.34 -14.95
C VAL A 319 7.69 1.06 -14.40
N GLY A 320 6.90 1.13 -13.31
CA GLY A 320 6.58 2.40 -12.64
C GLY A 320 7.83 3.14 -12.17
N LEU A 321 8.78 2.45 -11.54
CA LEU A 321 10.04 3.05 -11.08
C LEU A 321 10.93 3.51 -12.24
N ALA A 322 10.93 2.80 -13.38
CA ALA A 322 11.64 3.25 -14.58
C ALA A 322 11.04 4.55 -15.13
N TYR A 323 9.70 4.66 -15.15
CA TYR A 323 9.03 5.92 -15.51
C TYR A 323 9.36 7.06 -14.54
N CYS A 324 9.43 6.79 -13.23
CA CYS A 324 9.82 7.76 -12.21
C CYS A 324 11.19 8.40 -12.52
N GLY A 325 12.11 7.61 -13.09
CA GLY A 325 13.44 8.05 -13.51
C GLY A 325 13.43 9.28 -14.41
N THR A 326 12.37 9.49 -15.18
CA THR A 326 12.23 10.62 -16.11
C THR A 326 11.81 11.93 -15.43
N ARG A 327 11.43 11.89 -14.15
CA ARG A 327 10.85 13.02 -13.39
C ARG A 327 11.58 13.33 -12.08
N LEU A 328 12.79 12.79 -11.90
CA LEU A 328 13.54 12.98 -10.66
C LEU A 328 14.06 14.41 -10.47
N SER A 329 14.07 15.23 -11.53
CA SER A 329 14.36 16.66 -11.43
C SER A 329 13.27 17.45 -10.69
N ASP A 330 12.05 16.91 -10.65
CA ASP A 330 10.86 17.63 -10.20
C ASP A 330 10.57 17.40 -8.70
N VAL A 331 11.43 16.65 -8.02
CA VAL A 331 11.25 16.19 -6.64
C VAL A 331 12.48 16.50 -5.78
N THR A 332 12.26 16.58 -4.47
CA THR A 332 13.30 16.84 -3.47
C THR A 332 14.26 15.65 -3.32
N THR A 333 15.38 15.84 -2.63
CA THR A 333 16.34 14.76 -2.36
C THR A 333 15.73 13.65 -1.50
N GLU A 334 14.98 14.02 -0.47
CA GLU A 334 14.30 13.08 0.42
C GLU A 334 13.28 12.21 -0.33
N GLU A 335 12.54 12.82 -1.27
CA GLU A 335 11.59 12.11 -2.13
C GLU A 335 12.30 11.16 -3.11
N ARG A 336 13.45 11.57 -3.66
CA ARG A 336 14.30 10.69 -4.47
C ARG A 336 14.83 9.50 -3.68
N ASP A 337 15.19 9.69 -2.42
CA ASP A 337 15.65 8.61 -1.55
C ASP A 337 14.55 7.58 -1.31
N VAL A 338 13.29 8.02 -1.15
CA VAL A 338 12.13 7.12 -1.06
C VAL A 338 12.04 6.24 -2.30
N ILE A 339 12.09 6.84 -3.50
CA ILE A 339 11.99 6.11 -4.78
C ILE A 339 13.18 5.17 -4.96
N THR A 340 14.40 5.64 -4.69
CA THR A 340 15.64 4.85 -4.82
C THR A 340 15.62 3.66 -3.87
N SER A 341 15.19 3.86 -2.61
CA SER A 341 15.18 2.80 -1.59
C SER A 341 14.25 1.62 -1.93
N LEU A 342 13.19 1.85 -2.72
CA LEU A 342 12.29 0.79 -3.16
C LEU A 342 13.05 -0.28 -3.96
N ILE A 343 13.90 0.15 -4.89
CA ILE A 343 14.70 -0.78 -5.70
C ILE A 343 15.98 -1.21 -5.00
N SER A 344 16.75 -0.27 -4.44
CA SER A 344 18.09 -0.55 -3.89
C SER A 344 18.07 -1.30 -2.56
N SER A 345 16.97 -1.24 -1.81
CA SER A 345 16.87 -1.86 -0.49
C SER A 345 15.67 -2.77 -0.36
N VAL A 346 14.44 -2.28 -0.59
CA VAL A 346 13.22 -3.05 -0.32
C VAL A 346 13.18 -4.27 -1.23
N VAL A 347 12.99 -4.10 -2.54
CA VAL A 347 12.88 -5.24 -3.48
C VAL A 347 14.13 -6.11 -3.45
N SER A 348 15.31 -5.49 -3.45
CA SER A 348 16.60 -6.20 -3.50
C SER A 348 16.78 -7.21 -2.35
N ARG A 349 16.37 -6.88 -1.12
CA ARG A 349 16.51 -7.78 0.05
C ARG A 349 15.63 -9.03 -0.08
N TYR A 350 14.50 -8.94 -0.76
CA TYR A 350 13.59 -10.08 -0.95
C TYR A 350 13.99 -11.01 -2.10
N LEU A 351 15.10 -10.76 -2.80
CA LEU A 351 15.66 -11.70 -3.80
C LEU A 351 16.32 -12.94 -3.18
N VAL A 352 15.92 -13.31 -1.96
CA VAL A 352 16.18 -14.61 -1.33
C VAL A 352 14.98 -15.56 -1.39
N TYR A 353 13.83 -15.04 -1.85
CA TYR A 353 12.62 -15.81 -2.09
C TYR A 353 12.51 -16.16 -3.57
N HIS A 354 12.34 -17.44 -3.86
CA HIS A 354 12.20 -17.94 -5.22
C HIS A 354 11.01 -17.31 -5.95
N SER A 355 9.88 -17.17 -5.25
CA SER A 355 8.68 -16.49 -5.74
C SER A 355 8.91 -15.01 -6.10
N VAL A 356 9.76 -14.31 -5.34
CA VAL A 356 10.12 -12.91 -5.61
C VAL A 356 11.08 -12.82 -6.78
N ILE A 357 12.10 -13.69 -6.85
CA ILE A 357 13.05 -13.75 -7.97
C ILE A 357 12.31 -13.95 -9.30
N ARG A 358 11.35 -14.90 -9.36
CA ARG A 358 10.53 -15.13 -10.56
C ARG A 358 9.72 -13.91 -10.96
N ALA A 359 9.05 -13.26 -10.00
CA ALA A 359 8.29 -12.05 -10.27
C ALA A 359 9.19 -10.89 -10.75
N ALA A 360 10.38 -10.75 -10.17
CA ALA A 360 11.37 -9.74 -10.56
C ALA A 360 11.96 -10.03 -11.96
N LYS A 361 12.28 -11.30 -12.27
CA LYS A 361 12.75 -11.75 -13.60
C LYS A 361 11.73 -11.38 -14.67
N THR A 362 10.46 -11.71 -14.46
CA THR A 362 9.37 -11.35 -15.40
C THR A 362 9.22 -9.84 -15.52
N SER A 363 9.17 -9.10 -14.40
CA SER A 363 9.02 -7.64 -14.43
C SER A 363 10.19 -6.94 -15.12
N MET A 364 11.42 -7.39 -14.87
CA MET A 364 12.63 -6.86 -15.52
C MET A 364 12.65 -7.16 -17.02
N HIS A 365 12.19 -8.35 -17.43
CA HIS A 365 12.05 -8.68 -18.84
C HIS A 365 11.10 -7.69 -19.54
N THR A 366 9.92 -7.43 -18.97
CA THR A 366 8.98 -6.42 -19.49
C THR A 366 9.60 -5.02 -19.61
N VAL A 367 10.41 -4.60 -18.63
CA VAL A 367 11.13 -3.32 -18.71
C VAL A 367 12.09 -3.29 -19.90
N LYS A 368 12.85 -4.38 -20.11
CA LYS A 368 13.88 -4.46 -21.16
C LYS A 368 13.29 -4.66 -22.57
N THR A 369 12.16 -5.33 -22.71
CA THR A 369 11.54 -5.59 -24.03
C THR A 369 10.54 -4.52 -24.43
N ASP A 370 9.58 -4.22 -23.57
CA ASP A 370 8.40 -3.44 -23.92
C ASP A 370 8.64 -1.93 -23.65
N HIS A 371 9.67 -1.62 -22.84
CA HIS A 371 9.94 -0.29 -22.31
C HIS A 371 11.43 0.10 -22.45
N LEU A 372 12.14 -0.43 -23.46
CA LEU A 372 13.59 -0.27 -23.63
C LEU A 372 14.07 1.20 -23.62
N ILE A 373 13.29 2.12 -24.21
CA ILE A 373 13.63 3.55 -24.23
C ILE A 373 13.65 4.14 -22.81
N LEU A 374 12.71 3.73 -21.96
CA LEU A 374 12.67 4.17 -20.56
C LEU A 374 13.82 3.57 -19.79
N TYR A 375 14.09 2.29 -20.03
CA TYR A 375 15.24 1.61 -19.45
C TYR A 375 16.55 2.35 -19.77
N ALA A 376 16.78 2.76 -21.02
CA ALA A 376 17.95 3.56 -21.38
C ALA A 376 18.03 4.88 -20.59
N LYS A 377 16.92 5.61 -20.46
CA LYS A 377 16.85 6.88 -19.69
C LYS A 377 17.18 6.70 -18.21
N VAL A 378 16.92 5.53 -17.62
CA VAL A 378 17.28 5.25 -16.23
C VAL A 378 18.81 5.32 -16.03
N PHE A 379 19.60 4.86 -17.01
CA PHE A 379 21.07 4.91 -16.94
C PHE A 379 21.65 6.31 -17.16
N ASP A 380 20.82 7.25 -17.61
CA ASP A 380 21.16 8.68 -17.66
C ASP A 380 20.70 9.44 -16.39
N SER A 381 20.07 8.74 -15.44
CA SER A 381 19.49 9.32 -14.22
C SER A 381 20.31 9.02 -12.96
N VAL A 382 19.99 9.71 -11.86
CA VAL A 382 20.57 9.46 -10.54
C VAL A 382 20.29 8.04 -10.00
N LEU A 383 19.31 7.33 -10.58
CA LEU A 383 19.02 5.95 -10.17
C LEU A 383 19.96 4.92 -10.79
N ARG A 384 20.83 5.31 -11.74
CA ARG A 384 21.71 4.39 -12.46
C ARG A 384 22.39 3.37 -11.56
N GLN A 385 23.10 3.82 -10.53
CA GLN A 385 23.84 2.93 -9.63
C GLN A 385 22.93 1.94 -8.89
N ALA A 386 21.75 2.40 -8.48
CA ALA A 386 20.76 1.56 -7.80
C ALA A 386 20.21 0.47 -8.73
N TRP A 387 19.95 0.81 -9.99
CA TRP A 387 19.50 -0.15 -11.01
C TRP A 387 20.59 -1.12 -11.44
N GLU A 388 21.82 -0.65 -11.65
CA GLU A 388 22.97 -1.52 -11.96
C GLU A 388 23.20 -2.54 -10.84
N SER A 389 23.18 -2.09 -9.58
CA SER A 389 23.34 -2.97 -8.41
C SER A 389 22.18 -3.96 -8.27
N PHE A 390 20.94 -3.50 -8.46
CA PHE A 390 19.77 -4.36 -8.43
C PHE A 390 19.81 -5.41 -9.54
N GLN A 391 20.15 -5.01 -10.76
CA GLN A 391 20.20 -5.92 -11.89
C GLN A 391 21.31 -6.96 -11.70
N ALA A 392 22.51 -6.55 -11.29
CA ALA A 392 23.59 -7.49 -11.02
C ALA A 392 23.19 -8.53 -9.96
N LEU A 393 22.51 -8.09 -8.90
CA LEU A 393 21.96 -9.00 -7.89
C LEU A 393 20.87 -9.88 -8.45
N LEU A 394 19.93 -9.35 -9.24
CA LEU A 394 18.85 -10.13 -9.82
C LEU A 394 19.38 -11.19 -10.78
N ASP A 395 20.36 -10.85 -11.62
CA ASP A 395 20.96 -11.78 -12.59
C ASP A 395 21.66 -12.95 -11.84
N ASP A 396 22.43 -12.69 -10.78
CA ASP A 396 23.00 -13.72 -9.88
C ASP A 396 21.91 -14.60 -9.26
N ARG A 397 20.84 -13.98 -8.73
CA ARG A 397 19.76 -14.72 -8.08
C ARG A 397 18.91 -15.51 -9.05
N VAL A 398 18.78 -15.07 -10.30
CA VAL A 398 18.11 -15.80 -11.38
C VAL A 398 18.93 -17.03 -11.77
N GLU A 399 20.25 -16.90 -11.93
CA GLU A 399 21.12 -18.06 -12.20
C GLU A 399 21.00 -19.10 -11.08
N ASN A 400 21.09 -18.66 -9.82
CA ASN A 400 20.88 -19.53 -8.65
C ASN A 400 19.49 -20.19 -8.64
N SER A 401 18.44 -19.46 -9.07
CA SER A 401 17.08 -19.96 -9.17
C SER A 401 16.92 -21.00 -10.27
N ASP A 402 17.56 -20.79 -11.42
CA ASP A 402 17.53 -21.70 -12.55
C ASP A 402 18.31 -22.98 -12.20
N ASP A 403 19.51 -22.88 -11.60
CA ASP A 403 20.28 -24.01 -11.05
C ASP A 403 19.47 -24.82 -10.01
N PHE A 404 18.78 -24.12 -9.11
CA PHE A 404 17.90 -24.76 -8.13
C PHE A 404 16.77 -25.52 -8.84
N ASP A 405 16.07 -24.89 -9.77
CA ASP A 405 14.99 -25.52 -10.54
C ASP A 405 15.51 -26.75 -11.32
N GLU A 406 16.76 -26.72 -11.82
CA GLU A 406 17.40 -27.88 -12.46
C GLU A 406 17.76 -29.00 -11.47
N SER A 407 18.28 -28.66 -10.29
CA SER A 407 18.57 -29.64 -9.23
C SER A 407 17.32 -30.24 -8.58
N GLU A 408 16.22 -29.47 -8.56
CA GLU A 408 14.87 -29.85 -8.16
C GLU A 408 14.01 -30.28 -9.35
N LYS A 409 14.61 -30.57 -10.50
CA LYS A 409 14.09 -31.62 -11.39
C LYS A 409 14.52 -32.93 -10.75
N PRO A 410 13.77 -33.52 -9.82
CA PRO A 410 14.06 -34.89 -9.50
C PRO A 410 13.88 -35.71 -10.77
N ASP A 411 14.52 -36.87 -10.77
CA ASP A 411 13.85 -38.08 -11.20
C ASP A 411 12.46 -38.13 -10.52
N HIS A 412 11.46 -37.40 -11.04
CA HIS A 412 10.09 -37.48 -10.55
C HIS A 412 9.57 -38.85 -10.98
N GLY A 413 9.90 -39.86 -10.19
CA GLY A 413 9.19 -41.12 -10.21
C GLY A 413 7.74 -40.88 -9.80
N CYS A 414 6.84 -41.66 -10.38
CA CYS A 414 5.48 -41.79 -9.91
C CYS A 414 5.46 -42.05 -8.38
N ALA A 415 4.60 -41.34 -7.63
CA ALA A 415 4.55 -41.47 -6.18
C ALA A 415 4.09 -42.84 -5.66
N ASN A 416 3.52 -43.68 -6.55
CA ASN A 416 3.28 -45.08 -6.24
C ASN A 416 4.63 -45.82 -6.09
N ALA A 417 4.95 -46.24 -4.87
CA ALA A 417 6.20 -46.95 -4.56
C ALA A 417 6.37 -48.28 -5.35
N GLU A 418 5.27 -48.89 -5.78
CA GLU A 418 5.24 -50.11 -6.62
C GLU A 418 5.37 -49.79 -8.12
N CYS A 419 5.54 -48.53 -8.51
CA CYS A 419 5.65 -48.17 -9.92
C CYS A 419 6.99 -48.63 -10.51
N SER A 420 6.91 -49.46 -11.55
CA SER A 420 8.05 -49.95 -12.33
C SER A 420 8.61 -48.92 -13.31
N GLY A 421 7.92 -47.81 -13.55
CA GLY A 421 8.37 -46.70 -14.42
C GLY A 421 8.83 -45.51 -13.59
N ARG A 422 10.10 -45.49 -13.18
CA ARG A 422 10.67 -44.37 -12.39
C ARG A 422 11.16 -43.20 -13.23
N SER A 423 11.17 -43.30 -14.55
CA SER A 423 11.72 -42.30 -15.48
C SER A 423 10.65 -41.78 -16.44
N VAL A 424 9.63 -41.10 -15.91
CA VAL A 424 8.57 -40.49 -16.73
C VAL A 424 8.75 -38.97 -16.68
N PRO A 425 8.85 -38.26 -17.82
CA PRO A 425 9.03 -36.81 -17.84
C PRO A 425 7.95 -36.09 -17.03
N ARG A 426 8.33 -35.04 -16.28
CA ARG A 426 7.42 -34.33 -15.36
C ARG A 426 6.18 -33.79 -16.06
N GLU A 427 6.27 -33.39 -17.32
CA GLU A 427 5.12 -32.88 -18.10
C GLU A 427 4.05 -33.95 -18.35
N SER A 428 4.43 -35.23 -18.30
CA SER A 428 3.54 -36.37 -18.48
C SER A 428 2.99 -36.94 -17.17
N LEU A 429 3.39 -36.38 -16.02
CA LEU A 429 2.84 -36.74 -14.71
C LEU A 429 1.59 -35.93 -14.39
N MET A 430 0.57 -36.63 -13.90
CA MET A 430 -0.68 -36.04 -13.43
C MET A 430 -0.63 -35.78 -11.92
N LYS A 431 -1.11 -34.60 -11.50
CA LYS A 431 -1.29 -34.27 -10.07
C LYS A 431 -2.49 -35.00 -9.49
N CYS A 432 -2.42 -35.35 -8.21
CA CYS A 432 -3.59 -35.81 -7.46
C CYS A 432 -4.69 -34.75 -7.46
N ALA A 433 -5.90 -35.09 -7.93
CA ALA A 433 -7.04 -34.17 -7.98
C ALA A 433 -7.43 -33.59 -6.61
N GLY A 434 -7.15 -34.31 -5.51
CA GLY A 434 -7.47 -33.92 -4.13
C GLY A 434 -6.48 -32.91 -3.54
N CYS A 435 -5.26 -33.36 -3.24
CA CYS A 435 -4.23 -32.52 -2.57
C CYS A 435 -3.41 -31.66 -3.54
N GLN A 436 -3.39 -31.98 -4.85
CA GLN A 436 -2.56 -31.32 -5.87
C GLN A 436 -1.04 -31.32 -5.60
N SER A 437 -0.58 -32.02 -4.56
CA SER A 437 0.83 -32.03 -4.13
C SER A 437 1.62 -33.24 -4.63
N VAL A 438 0.95 -34.36 -4.92
CA VAL A 438 1.57 -35.64 -5.29
C VAL A 438 1.36 -35.93 -6.78
N LEU A 439 2.37 -36.49 -7.45
CA LEU A 439 2.40 -36.75 -8.89
C LEU A 439 2.33 -38.26 -9.21
N TYR A 440 1.59 -38.62 -10.25
CA TYR A 440 1.45 -39.99 -10.74
C TYR A 440 1.67 -40.05 -12.25
N CYS A 441 2.26 -41.12 -12.76
CA CYS A 441 2.38 -41.35 -14.21
C CYS A 441 1.06 -41.83 -14.84
N SER A 442 0.12 -42.31 -14.03
CA SER A 442 -1.17 -42.79 -14.50
C SER A 442 -2.21 -42.81 -13.38
N LYS A 443 -3.48 -42.80 -13.78
CA LYS A 443 -4.62 -42.97 -12.87
C LYS A 443 -4.57 -44.30 -12.12
N THR A 444 -4.00 -45.34 -12.75
CA THR A 444 -3.78 -46.65 -12.14
C THR A 444 -2.81 -46.58 -10.96
N CYS A 445 -1.70 -45.85 -11.11
CA CYS A 445 -0.77 -45.63 -10.01
C CYS A 445 -1.36 -44.77 -8.89
N GLN A 446 -2.17 -43.77 -9.24
CA GLN A 446 -2.92 -43.00 -8.23
C GLN A 446 -3.87 -43.89 -7.43
N ILE A 447 -4.62 -44.79 -8.08
CA ILE A 447 -5.54 -45.71 -7.38
C ILE A 447 -4.78 -46.73 -6.52
N ALA A 448 -3.64 -47.22 -7.01
CA ALA A 448 -2.78 -48.14 -6.26
C ALA A 448 -2.25 -47.48 -4.99
N ASP A 449 -1.67 -46.28 -5.11
CA ASP A 449 -1.19 -45.50 -3.97
C ASP A 449 -2.33 -45.09 -3.00
N TRP A 450 -3.52 -44.81 -3.55
CA TRP A 450 -4.72 -44.52 -2.75
C TRP A 450 -5.19 -45.70 -1.89
N LYS A 451 -5.09 -46.93 -2.41
CA LYS A 451 -5.59 -48.14 -1.73
C LYS A 451 -4.51 -48.85 -0.90
N ARG A 452 -3.27 -48.85 -1.38
CA ARG A 452 -2.15 -49.63 -0.82
C ARG A 452 -1.04 -48.77 -0.22
N GLY A 453 -0.85 -47.54 -0.71
CA GLY A 453 0.21 -46.62 -0.28
C GLY A 453 -0.20 -45.60 0.78
N ASP A 454 -1.38 -45.76 1.39
CA ASP A 454 -1.94 -44.86 2.40
C ASP A 454 -2.13 -43.39 1.94
N HIS A 455 -2.10 -43.11 0.63
CA HIS A 455 -2.27 -41.73 0.15
C HIS A 455 -3.63 -41.12 0.55
N LYS A 456 -4.64 -41.93 0.86
CA LYS A 456 -5.94 -41.43 1.34
C LYS A 456 -5.80 -40.61 2.65
N SER A 457 -4.99 -41.08 3.60
CA SER A 457 -4.76 -40.38 4.87
C SER A 457 -3.89 -39.14 4.65
N VAL A 458 -2.82 -39.30 3.86
CA VAL A 458 -1.86 -38.24 3.50
C VAL A 458 -2.54 -37.13 2.71
N CYS A 459 -3.40 -37.45 1.76
CA CYS A 459 -4.16 -36.49 0.96
C CYS A 459 -5.06 -35.62 1.84
N LYS A 460 -5.72 -36.22 2.84
CA LYS A 460 -6.55 -35.47 3.80
C LYS A 460 -5.68 -34.55 4.67
N ALA A 461 -4.55 -35.02 5.17
CA ALA A 461 -3.63 -34.20 5.97
C ALA A 461 -3.01 -33.05 5.16
N LEU A 462 -2.58 -33.29 3.92
CA LEU A 462 -2.05 -32.26 3.04
C LEU A 462 -3.11 -31.21 2.68
N LYS A 463 -4.36 -31.64 2.45
CA LYS A 463 -5.47 -30.73 2.18
C LYS A 463 -5.82 -29.89 3.42
N GLN A 464 -5.89 -30.51 4.59
CA GLN A 464 -6.16 -29.81 5.86
C GLN A 464 -5.05 -28.82 6.19
N ASN A 465 -3.78 -29.20 6.05
CA ASN A 465 -2.66 -28.28 6.26
C ASN A 465 -2.72 -27.08 5.30
N ALA A 466 -3.06 -27.29 4.03
CA ALA A 466 -3.22 -26.18 3.08
C ALA A 466 -4.42 -25.28 3.41
N GLU A 467 -5.51 -25.84 3.93
CA GLU A 467 -6.69 -25.10 4.38
C GLU A 467 -6.41 -24.34 5.68
N ASP A 468 -5.66 -24.93 6.63
CA ASP A 468 -5.25 -24.33 7.89
C ASP A 468 -4.19 -23.24 7.68
N GLU A 469 -3.21 -23.46 6.80
CA GLU A 469 -2.25 -22.45 6.35
C GLU A 469 -2.96 -21.26 5.71
N LYS A 470 -4.00 -21.52 4.90
CA LYS A 470 -4.82 -20.48 4.27
C LYS A 470 -5.71 -19.75 5.29
N ALA A 471 -6.28 -20.44 6.27
CA ALA A 471 -7.11 -19.83 7.31
C ALA A 471 -6.27 -18.99 8.29
N ALA A 472 -5.08 -19.47 8.65
CA ALA A 472 -4.11 -18.72 9.46
C ALA A 472 -3.62 -17.47 8.71
N ALA A 473 -3.28 -17.60 7.42
CA ALA A 473 -2.95 -16.48 6.52
C ALA A 473 -4.02 -15.39 6.49
N GLU A 474 -5.29 -15.79 6.54
CA GLU A 474 -6.44 -14.90 6.48
C GLU A 474 -6.74 -14.17 7.80
N GLN A 475 -6.25 -14.69 8.94
CA GLN A 475 -6.43 -14.12 10.28
C GLN A 475 -5.28 -13.20 10.71
N THR A 476 -4.02 -13.62 10.54
CA THR A 476 -2.84 -12.83 10.98
C THR A 476 -2.30 -11.92 9.88
N GLY A 477 -2.61 -12.21 8.61
CA GLY A 477 -1.97 -11.54 7.50
C GLY A 477 -0.49 -11.87 7.35
N GLU A 478 0.04 -12.84 8.08
CA GLU A 478 1.40 -13.38 7.97
C GLU A 478 1.33 -14.84 7.55
N THR A 479 2.17 -15.24 6.58
CA THR A 479 2.25 -16.62 6.11
C THR A 479 3.68 -17.10 6.12
N ASP A 480 3.89 -18.34 6.57
CA ASP A 480 5.17 -19.00 6.40
C ASP A 480 5.53 -19.08 4.90
N PRO A 481 6.81 -18.95 4.55
CA PRO A 481 7.26 -19.11 3.17
C PRO A 481 6.88 -20.49 2.62
N SER A 482 6.56 -20.54 1.32
CA SER A 482 6.21 -21.79 0.66
C SER A 482 7.31 -22.84 0.81
N LYS A 483 6.98 -24.14 0.66
CA LYS A 483 8.00 -25.20 0.67
C LYS A 483 9.11 -24.92 -0.35
N THR A 484 8.75 -24.46 -1.55
CA THR A 484 9.69 -24.11 -2.61
C THR A 484 10.59 -22.94 -2.20
N ASP A 485 10.04 -21.87 -1.61
CA ASP A 485 10.86 -20.74 -1.13
C ASP A 485 11.82 -21.19 -0.02
N ARG A 486 11.37 -22.06 0.90
CA ARG A 486 12.23 -22.61 1.96
C ARG A 486 13.36 -23.48 1.41
N SER A 487 13.04 -24.38 0.47
CA SER A 487 14.04 -25.22 -0.19
C SER A 487 15.05 -24.40 -1.00
N PHE A 488 14.58 -23.40 -1.75
CA PHE A 488 15.46 -22.49 -2.48
C PHE A 488 16.35 -21.69 -1.53
N PHE A 489 15.79 -21.17 -0.44
CA PHE A 489 16.59 -20.43 0.54
C PHE A 489 17.67 -21.32 1.18
N GLN A 490 17.35 -22.58 1.49
CA GLN A 490 18.35 -23.55 1.93
C GLN A 490 19.45 -23.74 0.88
N PHE A 491 19.09 -23.97 -0.39
CA PHE A 491 20.03 -24.09 -1.49
C PHE A 491 20.95 -22.87 -1.59
N LEU A 492 20.38 -21.66 -1.53
CA LEU A 492 21.10 -20.39 -1.59
C LEU A 492 22.13 -20.27 -0.45
N VAL A 493 21.70 -20.53 0.77
CA VAL A 493 22.56 -20.47 1.98
C VAL A 493 23.73 -21.45 1.84
N MET A 494 23.48 -22.67 1.34
CA MET A 494 24.54 -23.67 1.14
C MET A 494 25.54 -23.22 0.07
N ARG A 495 25.05 -22.75 -1.08
CA ARG A 495 25.89 -22.28 -2.18
C ARG A 495 26.74 -21.08 -1.76
N ASP A 496 26.14 -20.07 -1.15
CA ASP A 496 26.85 -18.87 -0.68
C ASP A 496 27.91 -19.23 0.37
N THR A 497 27.62 -20.21 1.25
CA THR A 497 28.60 -20.74 2.22
C THR A 497 29.79 -21.40 1.52
N GLN A 498 29.55 -22.19 0.48
CA GLN A 498 30.60 -22.86 -0.29
C GLN A 498 31.47 -21.86 -1.05
N ILE A 499 30.85 -20.89 -1.74
CA ILE A 499 31.56 -19.86 -2.50
C ILE A 499 32.45 -19.00 -1.58
N ARG A 500 31.97 -18.68 -0.37
CA ARG A 500 32.69 -17.86 0.61
C ARG A 500 33.49 -18.66 1.63
N PHE A 501 33.71 -19.95 1.39
CA PHE A 501 34.29 -20.84 2.39
C PHE A 501 35.67 -20.39 2.88
N ASP A 502 36.56 -19.99 1.96
CA ASP A 502 37.92 -19.58 2.32
C ASP A 502 37.93 -18.32 3.20
N ASP A 503 37.07 -17.35 2.89
CA ASP A 503 36.91 -16.14 3.71
C ASP A 503 36.35 -16.47 5.10
N LEU A 504 35.35 -17.36 5.17
CA LEU A 504 34.76 -17.83 6.42
C LEU A 504 35.78 -18.59 7.27
N ARG A 505 36.60 -19.44 6.65
CA ARG A 505 37.69 -20.18 7.29
C ARG A 505 38.75 -19.24 7.84
N GLN A 506 39.19 -18.26 7.05
CA GLN A 506 40.14 -17.25 7.52
C GLN A 506 39.54 -16.43 8.67
N GLN A 507 38.26 -16.06 8.59
CA GLN A 507 37.58 -15.35 9.66
C GLN A 507 37.54 -16.17 10.95
N ALA A 508 37.27 -17.48 10.86
CA ALA A 508 37.26 -18.39 12.00
C ALA A 508 38.63 -18.50 12.66
N LEU A 509 39.67 -18.75 11.86
CA LEU A 509 41.05 -18.86 12.36
C LEU A 509 41.55 -17.56 13.01
N ARG A 510 41.16 -16.40 12.47
CA ARG A 510 41.53 -15.09 13.02
C ARG A 510 40.79 -14.77 14.31
N LYS A 511 39.47 -14.97 14.35
CA LYS A 511 38.62 -14.60 15.51
C LYS A 511 38.65 -15.62 16.64
N PHE A 512 38.80 -16.90 16.31
CA PHE A 512 38.71 -18.03 17.24
C PHE A 512 39.86 -19.03 17.04
N PRO A 513 41.13 -18.60 17.17
CA PRO A 513 42.30 -19.44 16.86
C PRO A 513 42.44 -20.70 17.73
N LYS A 514 41.76 -20.74 18.89
CA LYS A 514 41.81 -21.86 19.84
C LYS A 514 40.67 -22.87 19.65
N GLU A 515 39.68 -22.52 18.84
CA GLU A 515 38.50 -23.37 18.63
C GLU A 515 38.70 -24.22 17.37
N PRO A 516 38.40 -25.53 17.39
CA PRO A 516 38.46 -26.35 16.20
C PRO A 516 37.52 -25.83 15.10
N LEU A 517 37.95 -25.87 13.84
CA LEU A 517 37.11 -25.45 12.70
C LEU A 517 35.80 -26.25 12.63
N THR A 518 35.83 -27.54 12.95
CA THR A 518 34.63 -28.40 13.02
C THR A 518 33.64 -27.95 14.09
N SER A 519 34.04 -27.12 15.05
CA SER A 519 33.16 -26.52 16.06
C SER A 519 32.68 -25.10 15.68
N MET A 520 32.92 -24.67 14.44
CA MET A 520 32.45 -23.39 13.93
C MET A 520 31.09 -23.50 13.25
N VAL A 521 30.30 -22.46 13.41
CA VAL A 521 28.98 -22.28 12.82
C VAL A 521 29.00 -21.07 11.92
N VAL A 522 28.44 -21.20 10.72
CA VAL A 522 28.29 -20.10 9.76
C VAL A 522 26.95 -19.41 9.99
N LYS A 523 26.93 -18.08 9.96
CA LYS A 523 25.71 -17.25 10.02
C LYS A 523 25.73 -16.23 8.89
N ILE A 524 24.67 -16.21 8.09
CA ILE A 524 24.51 -15.30 6.96
C ILE A 524 23.27 -14.43 7.19
N ASP A 525 23.45 -13.11 7.22
CA ASP A 525 22.35 -12.15 7.31
C ASP A 525 22.01 -11.56 5.92
N TYR A 526 20.89 -12.02 5.33
CA TYR A 526 20.37 -11.51 4.06
C TYR A 526 19.41 -10.33 4.21
N THR A 527 19.17 -9.85 5.44
CA THR A 527 18.30 -8.69 5.70
C THR A 527 18.99 -7.36 5.45
N VAL A 528 20.24 -7.40 4.97
CA VAL A 528 21.10 -6.27 4.63
C VAL A 528 21.78 -6.55 3.29
N LEU A 529 22.18 -5.49 2.60
CA LEU A 529 22.85 -5.58 1.30
C LEU A 529 24.18 -4.82 1.33
N PRO A 530 25.29 -5.45 0.91
CA PRO A 530 25.44 -6.88 0.63
C PRO A 530 25.21 -7.77 1.87
N PRO A 531 24.87 -9.07 1.71
CA PRO A 531 24.67 -9.97 2.85
C PRO A 531 25.91 -10.06 3.75
N ILE A 532 25.70 -10.14 5.07
CA ILE A 532 26.79 -10.21 6.05
C ILE A 532 27.08 -11.67 6.42
N PHE A 533 28.34 -12.08 6.27
CA PHE A 533 28.83 -13.42 6.55
C PHE A 533 29.66 -13.42 7.84
N THR A 534 29.27 -14.26 8.80
CA THR A 534 29.96 -14.39 10.09
C THR A 534 30.13 -15.83 10.51
N VAL A 535 31.12 -16.07 11.38
CA VAL A 535 31.33 -17.34 12.06
C VAL A 535 31.28 -17.16 13.56
N GLU A 536 30.73 -18.15 14.27
CA GLU A 536 30.68 -18.21 15.73
C GLU A 536 30.99 -19.63 16.23
N PRO A 537 31.62 -19.80 17.41
CA PRO A 537 31.78 -21.11 18.03
C PRO A 537 30.43 -21.72 18.42
N LEU A 538 30.27 -23.02 18.20
CA LEU A 538 29.06 -23.78 18.53
C LEU A 538 28.66 -23.70 20.01
N SER A 539 29.63 -23.45 20.90
CA SER A 539 29.41 -23.20 22.33
C SER A 539 28.59 -21.93 22.60
N LYS A 540 28.68 -20.92 21.72
CA LYS A 540 27.98 -19.62 21.85
C LYS A 540 26.63 -19.58 21.13
N VAL A 541 26.37 -20.53 20.22
CA VAL A 541 25.15 -20.57 19.43
C VAL A 541 23.93 -20.79 20.31
N LYS A 542 22.86 -20.04 20.07
CA LYS A 542 21.55 -20.22 20.69
C LYS A 542 20.56 -20.73 19.66
N ASN A 543 19.49 -21.37 20.12
CA ASN A 543 18.39 -21.75 19.25
C ASN A 543 17.75 -20.48 18.66
N PRO A 544 17.64 -20.36 17.32
CA PRO A 544 17.02 -19.21 16.66
C PRO A 544 15.50 -19.19 16.84
N TYR A 545 14.90 -20.34 17.15
CA TYR A 545 13.47 -20.49 17.28
C TYR A 545 13.00 -20.04 18.67
N LEU A 546 11.82 -19.41 18.75
CA LEU A 546 11.21 -19.07 20.04
C LEU A 546 10.70 -20.34 20.74
N PRO A 547 10.71 -20.41 22.08
CA PRO A 547 10.21 -21.57 22.83
C PRO A 547 8.76 -21.97 22.49
N SER A 548 7.95 -21.01 22.05
CA SER A 548 6.56 -21.21 21.64
C SER A 548 6.39 -21.77 20.22
N SER A 549 7.46 -21.84 19.43
CA SER A 549 7.39 -22.28 18.02
C SER A 549 7.54 -23.80 17.88
N ASN A 550 6.83 -24.37 16.90
CA ASN A 550 6.86 -25.82 16.61
C ASN A 550 8.28 -26.33 16.29
N GLY A 551 9.17 -25.46 15.77
CA GLY A 551 10.56 -25.79 15.45
C GLY A 551 11.52 -25.82 16.64
N TYR A 552 11.12 -25.31 17.82
CA TYR A 552 12.03 -25.14 18.95
C TYR A 552 12.67 -26.43 19.45
N ALA A 553 11.85 -27.46 19.71
CA ALA A 553 12.33 -28.73 20.24
C ALA A 553 13.28 -29.44 19.28
N SER A 554 12.96 -29.44 17.98
CA SER A 554 13.83 -29.96 16.93
C SER A 554 15.14 -29.18 16.85
N GLY A 555 15.06 -27.84 16.92
CA GLY A 555 16.23 -26.97 16.90
C GLY A 555 17.19 -27.22 18.06
N GLU A 556 16.67 -27.32 19.28
CA GLU A 556 17.45 -27.66 20.47
C GLU A 556 18.12 -29.04 20.36
N ALA A 557 17.39 -30.04 19.83
CA ALA A 557 17.92 -31.39 19.65
C ALA A 557 19.11 -31.40 18.68
N ILE A 558 19.00 -30.71 17.54
CA ILE A 558 20.08 -30.60 16.55
C ILE A 558 21.29 -29.88 17.15
N ILE A 559 21.11 -28.75 17.83
CA ILE A 559 22.22 -28.02 18.44
C ILE A 559 22.94 -28.89 19.49
N ARG A 560 22.20 -29.62 20.33
CA ARG A 560 22.78 -30.55 21.30
C ARG A 560 23.55 -31.69 20.64
N GLN A 561 23.02 -32.22 19.54
CA GLN A 561 23.69 -33.28 18.78
C GLN A 561 25.03 -32.80 18.22
N PHE A 562 25.06 -31.62 17.59
CA PHE A 562 26.29 -31.03 17.08
C PHE A 562 27.29 -30.70 18.19
N ARG A 563 26.82 -30.26 19.38
CA ARG A 563 27.72 -30.02 20.53
C ARG A 563 28.39 -31.29 21.04
N ARG A 564 27.69 -32.42 20.97
CA ARG A 564 28.23 -33.74 21.36
C ARG A 564 29.18 -34.30 20.30
N ASN A 565 28.91 -34.03 19.03
CA ASN A 565 29.73 -34.49 17.91
C ASN A 565 29.92 -33.38 16.87
N PRO A 566 30.87 -32.44 17.07
CA PRO A 566 31.10 -31.32 16.14
C PRO A 566 31.54 -31.77 14.75
N GLY A 567 32.11 -32.98 14.62
CA GLY A 567 32.52 -33.53 13.33
C GLY A 567 31.37 -34.06 12.46
N LEU A 568 30.14 -34.14 12.99
CA LEU A 568 28.98 -34.74 12.32
C LEU A 568 28.64 -34.07 10.97
N GLY A 569 28.90 -32.79 10.84
CA GLY A 569 28.52 -31.97 9.70
C GLY A 569 28.84 -30.51 9.96
N SER A 570 28.22 -29.63 9.19
CA SER A 570 28.27 -28.19 9.43
C SER A 570 26.88 -27.66 9.79
N LEU A 571 26.83 -26.81 10.82
CA LEU A 571 25.63 -26.09 11.21
C LEU A 571 25.70 -24.68 10.63
N ILE A 572 24.65 -24.29 9.90
CA ILE A 572 24.60 -23.02 9.18
C ILE A 572 23.27 -22.32 9.49
N PHE A 573 23.32 -21.03 9.77
CA PHE A 573 22.15 -20.19 10.00
C PHE A 573 22.00 -19.16 8.88
N GLY A 574 20.82 -19.10 8.27
CA GLY A 574 20.45 -18.07 7.30
C GLY A 574 19.36 -17.17 7.87
N CYS A 575 19.55 -15.86 7.84
CA CYS A 575 18.52 -14.90 8.21
C CYS A 575 17.86 -14.33 6.96
N MET A 576 16.55 -14.49 6.82
CA MET A 576 15.75 -13.89 5.74
C MET A 576 14.93 -12.69 6.23
N PRO A 577 14.64 -11.71 5.35
CA PRO A 577 13.77 -10.59 5.69
C PRO A 577 12.32 -11.08 5.76
N ALA A 578 11.64 -10.84 6.89
CA ALA A 578 10.24 -11.18 7.11
C ALA A 578 9.47 -9.91 7.51
N GLY A 579 9.26 -9.04 6.52
CA GLY A 579 8.74 -7.69 6.72
C GLY A 579 9.66 -6.82 7.56
N ARG A 580 9.11 -6.22 8.62
CA ARG A 580 9.85 -5.43 9.61
C ARG A 580 10.63 -6.27 10.62
N SER A 581 10.50 -7.60 10.55
CA SER A 581 11.20 -8.55 11.41
C SER A 581 12.28 -9.31 10.65
N LYS A 582 13.08 -10.08 11.39
CA LYS A 582 14.14 -10.93 10.86
C LYS A 582 13.89 -12.36 11.31
N THR A 583 13.90 -13.31 10.37
CA THR A 583 13.66 -14.73 10.68
C THR A 583 14.90 -15.55 10.40
N TRP A 584 15.43 -16.19 11.45
CA TRP A 584 16.59 -17.07 11.38
C TRP A 584 16.15 -18.52 11.14
N TRP A 585 16.78 -19.15 10.15
CA TRP A 585 16.59 -20.55 9.80
C TRP A 585 17.87 -21.31 10.07
N MET A 586 17.73 -22.53 10.57
CA MET A 586 18.85 -23.42 10.86
C MET A 586 18.88 -24.56 9.86
N PHE A 587 20.07 -24.81 9.30
CA PHE A 587 20.32 -25.85 8.31
C PHE A 587 21.51 -26.70 8.73
N THR A 588 21.46 -27.98 8.38
CA THR A 588 22.54 -28.94 8.55
C THR A 588 23.06 -29.36 7.18
N PHE A 589 24.37 -29.44 7.03
CA PHE A 589 25.02 -29.81 5.78
C PHE A 589 26.18 -30.78 6.03
N GLU A 590 26.73 -31.34 4.94
CA GLU A 590 28.01 -32.05 5.01
C GLU A 590 29.08 -31.17 5.67
N ASN A 591 30.08 -31.81 6.29
CA ASN A 591 31.10 -31.09 7.03
C ASN A 591 32.00 -30.30 6.07
N ILE A 592 31.70 -29.01 5.91
CA ILE A 592 32.47 -28.10 5.04
C ILE A 592 33.86 -27.86 5.61
N TRP A 593 34.05 -28.02 6.93
CA TRP A 593 35.30 -27.76 7.63
C TRP A 593 36.32 -28.90 7.50
N SER A 594 35.87 -30.11 7.13
CA SER A 594 36.73 -31.28 6.95
C SER A 594 37.21 -31.48 5.51
N ARG A 595 36.73 -30.68 4.54
CA ARG A 595 37.23 -30.76 3.16
C ARG A 595 38.67 -30.28 3.11
N GLU A 596 39.62 -31.18 2.86
CA GLU A 596 40.85 -30.81 2.16
C GLU A 596 40.43 -30.27 0.79
N VAL A 597 40.78 -29.02 0.50
CA VAL A 597 40.40 -28.27 -0.69
C VAL A 597 40.65 -29.12 -1.94
N THR A 598 39.61 -29.74 -2.47
CA THR A 598 39.57 -30.27 -3.84
C THR A 598 38.42 -29.55 -4.53
N LEU A 599 38.77 -28.41 -5.14
CA LEU A 599 37.95 -27.74 -6.12
C LEU A 599 37.66 -28.75 -7.24
N ARG A 600 36.42 -29.25 -7.33
CA ARG A 600 35.92 -29.82 -8.57
C ARG A 600 35.41 -28.65 -9.41
N HIS A 601 36.08 -28.45 -10.55
CA HIS A 601 35.76 -27.47 -11.58
C HIS A 601 34.37 -27.68 -12.17
#